data_AF-A0A3D6CDU3-F1
#
_entry.id   AF-A0A3D6CDU3-F1
#
_cell.length_a   1.000
_cell.length_b   1.000
_cell.length_c   1.000
_cell.angle_alpha   90.00
_cell.angle_beta   90.00
_cell.angle_gamma   90.00
#
_symmetry.space_group_name_H-M   'P 1'
#
loop_
_entity.id
_entity.type
_entity.pdbx_description
1 polymer ?
#
loop_
_entity_poly.entity_id
_entity_poly.type
_entity_poly.pdbx_seq_one_letter_code
_entity_poly.pdbx_strand_id
1 'polypeptide(L)'
;FRAAGWYVANDPYNVLDYSIPNRLAEFLMGIIAAKLYLAGTKKWWYSGLIGLCIGVVVAFSGRLLMTESMVSRTDLIGHLSRVFNLPMLTLGYAIVTLNCLQNRHLFTRFLETNWMNAIGKYSYSMYLWHWIIAEWLTHQVKPYLTMNAFWGVNIVFIASVIILYPVSMLSYKLFESFYFNKRKPVTAQAPASSGSPAI
;
A
#
# COMPACT_ATOMS: atom_id res chain seq x y z
N PHE A 1 -2.01 -26.62 -0.04
CA PHE A 1 -3.11 -26.61 -1.03
C PHE A 1 -4.52 -26.74 -0.46
N ARG A 2 -4.76 -27.37 0.72
CA ARG A 2 -6.09 -27.34 1.37
C ARG A 2 -6.60 -25.94 1.78
N ALA A 3 -5.71 -25.01 2.11
CA ALA A 3 -6.08 -23.63 2.44
C ALA A 3 -6.60 -22.82 1.24
N ALA A 4 -6.06 -23.06 0.04
CA ALA A 4 -6.54 -22.41 -1.19
C ALA A 4 -7.97 -22.90 -1.56
N GLY A 5 -8.25 -24.18 -1.35
CA GLY A 5 -9.60 -24.73 -1.55
C GLY A 5 -10.64 -24.18 -0.56
N TRP A 6 -10.23 -23.87 0.68
CA TRP A 6 -11.13 -23.25 1.67
C TRP A 6 -11.48 -21.80 1.33
N TYR A 7 -10.54 -21.04 0.77
CA TYR A 7 -10.74 -19.66 0.31
C TYR A 7 -11.67 -19.58 -0.92
N VAL A 8 -11.57 -20.54 -1.84
CA VAL A 8 -12.42 -20.62 -3.04
C VAL A 8 -13.84 -21.07 -2.69
N ALA A 9 -14.02 -21.88 -1.63
CA ALA A 9 -15.31 -22.47 -1.29
C ALA A 9 -16.25 -21.53 -0.50
N ASN A 10 -15.72 -20.55 0.23
CA ASN A 10 -16.51 -19.73 1.16
C ASN A 10 -16.68 -18.26 0.76
N ASP A 11 -16.11 -17.84 -0.37
CA ASP A 11 -16.19 -16.45 -0.82
C ASP A 11 -16.60 -16.38 -2.30
N PRO A 12 -17.92 -16.28 -2.59
CA PRO A 12 -18.43 -16.23 -3.95
C PRO A 12 -17.99 -14.98 -4.73
N TYR A 13 -17.35 -14.00 -4.07
CA TYR A 13 -16.86 -12.77 -4.69
C TYR A 13 -15.35 -12.79 -5.03
N ASN A 14 -14.59 -13.78 -4.53
CA ASN A 14 -13.13 -13.77 -4.58
C ASN A 14 -12.48 -13.91 -5.98
N VAL A 15 -13.17 -14.53 -6.95
CA VAL A 15 -12.56 -14.78 -8.27
C VAL A 15 -12.37 -13.49 -9.07
N LEU A 16 -13.27 -12.52 -8.90
CA LEU A 16 -13.16 -11.21 -9.56
C LEU A 16 -12.15 -10.30 -8.85
N ASP A 17 -12.11 -10.29 -7.53
CA ASP A 17 -11.20 -9.43 -6.75
C ASP A 17 -9.72 -9.85 -6.87
N TYR A 18 -9.45 -11.15 -7.07
CA TYR A 18 -8.12 -11.67 -7.38
C TYR A 18 -7.88 -11.88 -8.88
N SER A 19 -8.77 -11.38 -9.73
CA SER A 19 -8.62 -11.54 -11.17
C SER A 19 -7.36 -10.82 -11.66
N ILE A 20 -6.61 -11.50 -12.52
CA ILE A 20 -5.42 -10.96 -13.18
C ILE A 20 -5.68 -9.57 -13.81
N PRO A 21 -6.84 -9.29 -14.45
CA PRO A 21 -7.17 -7.97 -14.98
C PRO A 21 -7.16 -6.85 -13.94
N ASN A 22 -7.71 -7.07 -12.75
CA ASN A 22 -7.72 -6.05 -11.69
C ASN A 22 -6.30 -5.75 -11.22
N ARG A 23 -5.47 -6.79 -11.00
CA ARG A 23 -4.06 -6.62 -10.64
C ARG A 23 -3.25 -5.94 -11.75
N LEU A 24 -3.58 -6.22 -13.01
CA LEU A 24 -2.96 -5.56 -14.14
C LEU A 24 -3.28 -4.06 -14.15
N ALA A 25 -4.52 -3.66 -13.87
CA ALA A 25 -4.89 -2.25 -13.79
C ALA A 25 -4.12 -1.52 -12.68
N GLU A 26 -4.00 -2.11 -11.49
CA GLU A 26 -3.19 -1.59 -10.37
C GLU A 26 -1.72 -1.40 -10.80
N PHE A 27 -1.15 -2.41 -11.45
CA PHE A 27 0.23 -2.39 -11.92
C PHE A 27 0.45 -1.30 -12.99
N LEU A 28 -0.49 -1.14 -13.93
CA LEU A 28 -0.43 -0.09 -14.95
C LEU A 28 -0.46 1.31 -14.36
N MET A 29 -1.22 1.56 -13.29
CA MET A 29 -1.20 2.85 -12.58
C MET A 29 0.18 3.17 -12.02
N GLY A 30 0.87 2.17 -11.46
CA GLY A 30 2.26 2.30 -11.00
C GLY A 30 3.23 2.61 -12.15
N ILE A 31 3.09 1.93 -13.29
CA ILE A 31 3.91 2.19 -14.49
C ILE A 31 3.69 3.62 -15.00
N ILE A 32 2.44 4.09 -15.06
CA ILE A 32 2.11 5.45 -15.50
C ILE A 32 2.77 6.48 -14.59
N ALA A 33 2.65 6.31 -13.27
CA ALA A 33 3.30 7.21 -12.31
C ALA A 33 4.82 7.21 -12.45
N ALA A 34 5.45 6.05 -12.64
CA ALA A 34 6.89 5.96 -12.89
C ALA A 34 7.30 6.66 -14.20
N LYS A 35 6.53 6.50 -15.28
CA LYS A 35 6.77 7.20 -16.55
C LYS A 35 6.62 8.72 -16.40
N LEU A 36 5.60 9.19 -15.69
CA LEU A 36 5.40 10.62 -15.41
C LEU A 36 6.54 11.21 -14.57
N TYR A 37 7.06 10.45 -13.61
CA TYR A 37 8.24 10.83 -12.82
C TYR A 37 9.48 10.98 -13.72
N LEU A 38 9.78 9.98 -14.53
CA LEU A 38 10.94 10.00 -15.44
C LEU A 38 10.85 11.07 -16.52
N ALA A 39 9.64 11.40 -16.98
CA ALA A 39 9.43 12.48 -17.94
C ALA A 39 9.70 13.87 -17.35
N GLY A 40 9.86 14.01 -16.03
CA GLY A 40 10.12 15.30 -15.38
C GLY A 40 8.95 16.30 -15.45
N THR A 41 7.80 15.89 -16.00
CA THR A 41 6.65 16.77 -16.16
C THR A 41 6.05 17.11 -14.81
N LYS A 42 5.93 18.41 -14.51
CA LYS A 42 5.24 18.92 -13.32
C LYS A 42 3.92 19.55 -13.75
N LYS A 43 2.79 19.02 -13.28
CA LYS A 43 1.48 19.65 -13.43
C LYS A 43 0.87 19.89 -12.07
N TRP A 44 0.11 20.97 -11.96
CA TRP A 44 -0.46 21.46 -10.70
C TRP A 44 -1.31 20.41 -9.95
N TRP A 45 -1.99 19.50 -10.67
CA TRP A 45 -2.93 18.54 -10.06
C TRP A 45 -2.26 17.31 -9.41
N TYR A 46 -0.99 17.02 -9.68
CA TYR A 46 -0.23 15.98 -8.97
C TYR A 46 1.05 16.50 -8.30
N SER A 47 1.33 17.80 -8.40
CA SER A 47 2.45 18.46 -7.73
C SER A 47 1.99 19.30 -6.54
N GLY A 48 2.89 19.54 -5.58
CA GLY A 48 2.59 20.43 -4.45
C GLY A 48 1.63 19.83 -3.42
N LEU A 49 1.20 20.66 -2.46
CA LEU A 49 0.23 20.27 -1.44
C LEU A 49 -1.13 19.86 -2.03
N ILE A 50 -1.55 20.51 -3.13
CA ILE A 50 -2.80 20.20 -3.82
C ILE A 50 -2.77 18.77 -4.37
N GLY A 51 -1.70 18.38 -5.07
CA GLY A 51 -1.55 17.02 -5.57
C GLY A 51 -1.54 15.97 -4.45
N LEU A 52 -0.90 16.28 -3.31
CA LEU A 52 -0.92 15.41 -2.14
C LEU A 52 -2.36 15.23 -1.60
N CYS A 53 -3.09 16.33 -1.42
CA CYS A 53 -4.49 16.28 -0.96
C CYS A 53 -5.38 15.51 -1.94
N ILE A 54 -5.23 15.74 -3.25
CA ILE A 54 -5.96 15.00 -4.28
C ILE A 54 -5.67 13.50 -4.17
N GLY A 55 -4.39 13.11 -4.08
CA GLY A 55 -4.00 11.72 -3.95
C GLY A 55 -4.59 11.05 -2.70
N VAL A 56 -4.57 11.74 -1.56
CA VAL A 56 -5.18 11.26 -0.31
C VAL A 56 -6.70 11.12 -0.42
N VAL A 57 -7.39 12.12 -0.97
CA VAL A 57 -8.85 12.07 -1.17
C VAL A 57 -9.24 10.93 -2.11
N VAL A 58 -8.50 10.73 -3.20
CA VAL A 58 -8.74 9.65 -4.16
C VAL A 58 -8.50 8.29 -3.50
N ALA A 59 -7.40 8.14 -2.75
CA ALA A 59 -7.11 6.91 -2.00
C ALA A 59 -8.20 6.61 -0.96
N PHE A 60 -8.61 7.62 -0.19
CA PHE A 60 -9.65 7.48 0.82
C PHE A 60 -11.00 7.13 0.19
N SER A 61 -11.35 7.73 -0.94
CA SER A 61 -12.58 7.40 -1.67
C SER A 61 -12.55 5.93 -2.14
N GLY A 62 -11.42 5.47 -2.69
CA GLY A 62 -11.23 4.06 -3.00
C GLY A 62 -11.42 3.16 -1.77
N ARG A 63 -10.90 3.57 -0.60
CA ARG A 63 -11.11 2.86 0.66
C ARG A 63 -12.57 2.85 1.12
N LEU A 64 -13.32 3.94 0.94
CA LEU A 64 -14.75 3.98 1.23
C LEU A 64 -15.55 3.03 0.34
N LEU A 65 -15.17 2.89 -0.94
CA LEU A 65 -15.78 1.93 -1.86
C LEU A 65 -15.48 0.46 -1.49
N MET A 66 -14.47 0.19 -0.66
CA MET A 66 -14.21 -1.15 -0.12
C MET A 66 -15.06 -1.49 1.12
N THR A 67 -15.85 -0.55 1.64
CA THR A 67 -16.67 -0.83 2.84
C THR A 67 -17.73 -1.87 2.53
N GLU A 68 -18.01 -2.74 3.50
CA GLU A 68 -19.00 -3.82 3.36
C GLU A 68 -20.38 -3.27 2.97
N SER A 69 -20.76 -2.11 3.51
CA SER A 69 -22.02 -1.44 3.18
C SER A 69 -22.14 -1.01 1.71
N MET A 70 -21.01 -0.75 1.02
CA MET A 70 -21.01 -0.42 -0.41
C MET A 70 -20.88 -1.68 -1.27
N VAL A 71 -19.99 -2.60 -0.89
CA VAL A 71 -19.71 -3.83 -1.65
C VAL A 71 -20.90 -4.80 -1.63
N SER A 72 -21.64 -4.88 -0.52
CA SER A 72 -22.79 -5.78 -0.37
C SER A 72 -24.04 -5.32 -1.15
N ARG A 73 -24.07 -4.08 -1.66
CA ARG A 73 -25.19 -3.60 -2.46
C ARG A 73 -25.30 -4.37 -3.77
N THR A 74 -26.52 -4.69 -4.17
CA THR A 74 -26.82 -5.41 -5.42
C THR A 74 -27.13 -4.49 -6.59
N ASP A 75 -27.16 -3.17 -6.37
CA ASP A 75 -27.44 -2.17 -7.39
C ASP A 75 -26.18 -1.79 -8.19
N LEU A 76 -26.37 -0.91 -9.18
CA LEU A 76 -25.29 -0.37 -10.00
C LEU A 76 -24.16 0.23 -9.15
N ILE A 77 -24.50 0.87 -8.02
CA ILE A 77 -23.52 1.48 -7.11
C ILE A 77 -22.64 0.39 -6.49
N GLY A 78 -23.22 -0.72 -6.04
CA GLY A 78 -22.44 -1.86 -5.54
C GLY A 78 -21.50 -2.45 -6.59
N HIS A 79 -21.96 -2.60 -7.83
CA HIS A 79 -21.11 -3.07 -8.93
C HIS A 79 -19.96 -2.10 -9.23
N LEU A 80 -20.23 -0.80 -9.32
CA LEU A 80 -19.18 0.22 -9.51
C LEU A 80 -18.20 0.22 -8.34
N SER A 81 -18.69 0.06 -7.11
CA SER A 81 -17.87 -0.02 -5.91
C SER A 81 -16.87 -1.17 -6.01
N ARG A 82 -17.31 -2.36 -6.41
CA ARG A 82 -16.44 -3.54 -6.59
C ARG A 82 -15.38 -3.35 -7.68
N VAL A 83 -15.75 -2.74 -8.79
CA VAL A 83 -14.84 -2.57 -9.94
C VAL A 83 -13.82 -1.45 -9.70
N PHE A 84 -14.23 -0.34 -9.08
CA PHE A 84 -13.39 0.85 -8.98
C PHE A 84 -12.66 1.01 -7.64
N ASN A 85 -13.01 0.26 -6.60
CA ASN A 85 -12.39 0.42 -5.29
C ASN A 85 -10.84 0.35 -5.32
N LEU A 86 -10.28 -0.71 -5.89
CA LEU A 86 -8.85 -0.98 -5.97
C LEU A 86 -8.13 -0.07 -6.98
N PRO A 87 -8.63 0.14 -8.22
CA PRO A 87 -8.04 1.11 -9.14
C PRO A 87 -7.99 2.53 -8.57
N MET A 88 -9.05 2.97 -7.89
CA MET A 88 -9.10 4.30 -7.30
C MET A 88 -8.14 4.41 -6.11
N LEU A 89 -8.07 3.38 -5.27
CA LEU A 89 -7.12 3.32 -4.16
C LEU A 89 -5.66 3.39 -4.66
N THR A 90 -5.32 2.57 -5.66
CA THR A 90 -3.96 2.52 -6.23
C THR A 90 -3.59 3.79 -7.00
N LEU A 91 -4.53 4.39 -7.73
CA LEU A 91 -4.34 5.71 -8.35
C LEU A 91 -4.03 6.77 -7.29
N GLY A 92 -4.77 6.80 -6.19
CA GLY A 92 -4.51 7.73 -5.08
C GLY A 92 -3.10 7.57 -4.52
N TYR A 93 -2.68 6.33 -4.22
CA TYR A 93 -1.31 6.04 -3.77
C TYR A 93 -0.24 6.39 -4.80
N ALA A 94 -0.52 6.17 -6.09
CA ALA A 94 0.40 6.52 -7.17
C ALA A 94 0.61 8.04 -7.25
N ILE A 95 -0.46 8.84 -7.12
CA ILE A 95 -0.38 10.31 -7.07
C ILE A 95 0.42 10.77 -5.84
N VAL A 96 0.12 10.23 -4.65
CA VAL A 96 0.86 10.57 -3.42
C VAL A 96 2.35 10.24 -3.57
N THR A 97 2.67 9.06 -4.10
CA THR A 97 4.05 8.61 -4.31
C THR A 97 4.78 9.52 -5.30
N LEU A 98 4.15 9.80 -6.46
CA LEU A 98 4.70 10.72 -7.45
C LEU A 98 4.95 12.11 -6.87
N ASN A 99 4.02 12.61 -6.06
CA ASN A 99 4.14 13.91 -5.40
C ASN A 99 5.34 13.94 -4.43
N CYS A 100 5.49 12.90 -3.61
CA CYS A 100 6.61 12.77 -2.66
C CYS A 100 7.96 12.70 -3.37
N LEU A 101 8.02 12.06 -4.54
CA LEU A 101 9.25 11.95 -5.33
C LEU A 101 9.61 13.27 -6.03
N GLN A 102 8.63 14.02 -6.54
CA GLN A 102 8.88 15.24 -7.31
C GLN A 102 9.09 16.49 -6.46
N ASN A 103 8.50 16.54 -5.26
CA ASN A 103 8.47 17.73 -4.42
C ASN A 103 8.92 17.41 -3.00
N ARG A 104 9.75 18.29 -2.41
CA ARG A 104 10.15 18.20 -1.01
C ARG A 104 9.18 18.97 -0.12
N HIS A 105 8.17 18.29 0.41
CA HIS A 105 7.24 18.83 1.40
C HIS A 105 7.63 18.42 2.83
N LEU A 106 6.94 18.97 3.84
CA LEU A 106 7.05 18.50 5.23
C LEU A 106 6.74 17.00 5.33
N PHE A 107 5.76 16.53 4.56
CA PHE A 107 5.44 15.11 4.46
C PHE A 107 6.61 14.29 3.91
N THR A 108 7.25 14.74 2.82
CA THR A 108 8.47 14.09 2.29
C THR A 108 9.58 14.07 3.33
N ARG A 109 9.82 15.17 4.06
CA ARG A 109 10.82 15.23 5.14
C ARG A 109 10.52 14.26 6.27
N PHE A 110 9.25 14.11 6.64
CA PHE A 110 8.80 13.13 7.61
C PHE A 110 9.06 11.69 7.13
N LEU A 111 8.77 11.39 5.87
CA LEU A 111 9.05 10.09 5.26
C LEU A 111 10.55 9.79 5.14
N GLU A 112 11.39 10.81 4.96
CA GLU A 112 12.85 10.70 4.91
C GLU A 112 13.50 10.45 6.28
N THR A 113 12.75 10.50 7.39
CA THR A 113 13.29 10.20 8.72
C THR A 113 13.81 8.77 8.82
N ASN A 114 14.86 8.55 9.62
CA ASN A 114 15.49 7.24 9.77
C ASN A 114 14.51 6.15 10.21
N TRP A 115 13.56 6.49 11.09
CA TRP A 115 12.55 5.57 11.58
C TRP A 115 11.55 5.17 10.49
N MET A 116 11.04 6.14 9.72
CA MET A 116 10.10 5.84 8.64
C MET A 116 10.76 5.06 7.50
N ASN A 117 12.01 5.41 7.16
CA ASN A 117 12.83 4.63 6.23
C ASN A 117 13.08 3.19 6.74
N ALA A 118 13.26 3.00 8.05
CA ALA A 118 13.41 1.66 8.63
C ALA A 118 12.12 0.84 8.48
N ILE A 119 10.95 1.44 8.78
CA ILE A 119 9.65 0.79 8.56
C ILE A 119 9.47 0.43 7.08
N GLY A 120 9.79 1.34 6.16
CA GLY A 120 9.70 1.10 4.73
C GLY A 120 10.54 -0.11 4.29
N LYS A 121 11.77 -0.25 4.81
CA LYS A 121 12.64 -1.41 4.52
C LYS A 121 12.05 -2.72 5.01
N TYR A 122 11.40 -2.72 6.17
CA TYR A 122 10.81 -3.93 6.77
C TYR A 122 9.38 -4.20 6.29
N SER A 123 8.77 -3.29 5.53
CA SER A 123 7.37 -3.38 5.11
C SER A 123 7.06 -4.64 4.30
N TYR A 124 8.00 -5.10 3.47
CA TYR A 124 7.85 -6.32 2.70
C TYR A 124 7.85 -7.56 3.60
N SER A 125 8.81 -7.67 4.54
CA SER A 125 8.80 -8.76 5.52
C SER A 125 7.53 -8.70 6.40
N MET A 126 7.09 -7.51 6.83
CA MET A 126 5.82 -7.36 7.55
C MET A 126 4.65 -7.92 6.75
N TYR A 127 4.58 -7.63 5.45
CA TYR A 127 3.55 -8.17 4.57
C TYR A 127 3.59 -9.70 4.48
N LEU A 128 4.77 -10.33 4.49
CA LEU A 128 4.85 -11.79 4.49
C LEU A 128 4.37 -12.42 5.81
N TRP A 129 4.76 -11.83 6.94
CA TRP A 129 4.55 -12.44 8.25
C TRP A 129 3.25 -12.04 8.94
N HIS A 130 2.62 -10.92 8.55
CA HIS A 130 1.47 -10.38 9.30
C HIS A 130 0.30 -11.37 9.39
N TRP A 131 -0.02 -12.09 8.31
CA TRP A 131 -1.14 -13.04 8.32
C TRP A 131 -0.88 -14.20 9.27
N ILE A 132 0.30 -14.83 9.19
CA ILE A 132 0.69 -15.97 10.04
C ILE A 132 0.66 -15.57 11.53
N ILE A 133 1.22 -14.40 11.85
CA ILE A 133 1.27 -13.92 13.23
C ILE A 133 -0.13 -13.56 13.74
N ALA A 134 -0.94 -12.88 12.93
CA ALA A 134 -2.30 -12.51 13.30
C ALA A 134 -3.19 -13.73 13.51
N GLU A 135 -3.12 -14.73 12.62
CA GLU A 135 -3.87 -15.98 12.73
C GLU A 135 -3.44 -16.77 13.98
N TRP A 136 -2.12 -16.95 14.17
CA TRP A 136 -1.59 -17.61 15.35
C TRP A 136 -2.01 -16.91 16.65
N LEU A 137 -1.86 -15.58 16.74
CA LEU A 137 -2.29 -14.79 17.90
C LEU A 137 -3.79 -14.93 18.14
N THR A 138 -4.61 -14.84 17.10
CA THR A 138 -6.06 -14.99 17.23
C THR A 138 -6.42 -16.33 17.86
N HIS A 139 -5.77 -17.43 17.47
CA HIS A 139 -5.98 -18.73 18.10
C HIS A 139 -5.55 -18.79 19.57
N GLN A 140 -4.47 -18.09 19.94
CA GLN A 140 -4.00 -18.07 21.33
C GLN A 140 -4.86 -17.19 22.23
N VAL A 141 -5.34 -16.04 21.73
CA VAL A 141 -6.06 -15.07 22.57
C VAL A 141 -7.57 -15.36 22.61
N LYS A 142 -8.16 -15.94 21.56
CA LYS A 142 -9.61 -16.25 21.48
C LYS A 142 -10.16 -17.01 22.70
N PRO A 143 -9.48 -18.02 23.28
CA PRO A 143 -9.98 -18.73 24.46
C PRO A 143 -10.08 -17.86 25.72
N TYR A 144 -9.28 -16.79 25.81
CA TYR A 144 -9.18 -15.92 26.99
C TYR A 144 -9.97 -14.62 26.82
N LEU A 145 -10.41 -14.31 25.60
CA LEU A 145 -11.24 -13.15 25.31
C LEU A 145 -12.71 -13.48 25.58
N THR A 146 -13.10 -13.45 26.86
CA THR A 146 -14.50 -13.27 27.27
C THR A 146 -14.94 -11.80 27.20
N MET A 147 -14.02 -10.91 26.79
CA MET A 147 -14.23 -9.46 26.69
C MET A 147 -14.93 -9.06 25.40
N ASN A 148 -15.45 -7.82 25.36
CA ASN A 148 -16.06 -7.21 24.17
C ASN A 148 -15.11 -7.31 22.95
N ALA A 149 -15.67 -7.67 21.79
CA ALA A 149 -14.97 -7.81 20.52
C ALA A 149 -14.06 -6.61 20.20
N PHE A 150 -14.46 -5.40 20.57
CA PHE A 150 -13.62 -4.20 20.42
C PHE A 150 -12.26 -4.34 21.11
N TRP A 151 -12.24 -4.74 22.38
CA TRP A 151 -10.99 -4.91 23.13
C TRP A 151 -10.16 -6.07 22.59
N GLY A 152 -10.82 -7.17 22.20
CA GLY A 152 -10.15 -8.32 21.60
C GLY A 152 -9.37 -7.96 20.33
N VAL A 153 -10.01 -7.23 19.41
CA VAL A 153 -9.37 -6.78 18.17
C VAL A 153 -8.19 -5.85 18.45
N ASN A 154 -8.35 -4.88 19.35
CA ASN A 154 -7.29 -3.93 19.67
C ASN A 154 -6.09 -4.60 20.35
N ILE A 155 -6.33 -5.53 21.28
CA ILE A 155 -5.25 -6.28 21.95
C ILE A 155 -4.51 -7.15 20.93
N VAL A 156 -5.22 -7.90 20.09
CA VAL A 156 -4.61 -8.73 19.05
C VAL A 156 -3.83 -7.88 18.07
N PHE A 157 -4.34 -6.72 17.67
CA PHE A 157 -3.63 -5.78 16.78
C PHE A 157 -2.34 -5.26 17.41
N ILE A 158 -2.37 -4.77 18.66
CA ILE A 158 -1.20 -4.26 19.36
C ILE A 158 -0.17 -5.38 19.56
N ALA A 159 -0.60 -6.56 20.02
CA ALA A 159 0.27 -7.73 20.17
C ALA A 159 0.89 -8.15 18.83
N SER A 160 0.10 -8.11 17.75
CA SER A 160 0.57 -8.39 16.40
C SER A 160 1.66 -7.41 16.00
N VAL A 161 1.50 -6.11 16.21
CA VAL A 161 2.54 -5.11 15.88
C VAL A 161 3.82 -5.35 16.69
N ILE A 162 3.69 -5.62 17.99
CA ILE A 162 4.82 -5.86 18.90
C ILE A 162 5.63 -7.10 18.48
N ILE A 163 4.98 -8.17 18.03
CA ILE A 163 5.64 -9.42 17.60
C ILE A 163 6.10 -9.33 16.14
N LEU A 164 5.28 -8.74 15.28
CA LEU A 164 5.54 -8.62 13.84
C LEU A 164 6.77 -7.78 13.57
N TYR A 165 6.97 -6.67 14.29
CA TYR A 165 8.12 -5.79 14.07
C TYR A 165 9.48 -6.52 14.23
N PRO A 166 9.79 -7.19 15.36
CA PRO A 166 11.06 -7.91 15.51
C PRO A 166 11.18 -9.11 14.58
N VAL A 167 10.10 -9.86 14.32
CA VAL A 167 10.11 -10.97 13.36
C VAL A 167 10.44 -10.48 11.96
N SER A 168 9.81 -9.39 11.53
CA SER A 168 10.06 -8.76 10.23
C SER A 168 11.48 -8.22 10.12
N MET A 169 11.98 -7.57 11.18
CA MET A 169 13.36 -7.09 11.23
C MET A 169 14.36 -8.25 11.11
N LEU A 170 14.12 -9.36 11.81
CA LEU A 170 15.00 -10.53 11.75
C LEU A 170 14.95 -11.18 10.36
N SER A 171 13.74 -11.36 9.81
CA SER A 171 13.54 -11.90 8.48
C SER A 171 14.22 -11.06 7.39
N TYR A 172 14.07 -9.74 7.44
CA TYR A 172 14.76 -8.82 6.54
C TYR A 172 16.28 -9.00 6.61
N LYS A 173 16.85 -9.04 7.82
CA LYS A 173 18.30 -9.20 8.01
C LYS A 173 18.82 -10.51 7.44
N LEU A 174 18.10 -11.61 7.66
CA LEU A 174 18.51 -12.94 7.24
C LEU A 174 18.34 -13.19 5.74
N PHE A 175 17.25 -12.72 5.14
CA PHE A 175 16.88 -13.09 3.77
C PHE A 175 16.97 -11.95 2.76
N GLU A 176 16.66 -10.72 3.15
CA GLU A 176 16.46 -9.61 2.20
C GLU A 176 17.67 -8.68 2.10
N SER A 177 18.40 -8.50 3.20
CA SER A 177 19.53 -7.57 3.28
C SER A 177 20.56 -7.77 2.16
N PHE A 178 20.79 -9.02 1.74
CA PHE A 178 21.67 -9.40 0.64
C PHE A 178 21.24 -8.84 -0.72
N TYR A 179 19.93 -8.80 -1.00
CA TYR A 179 19.41 -8.31 -2.28
C TYR A 179 19.51 -6.79 -2.40
N PHE A 180 19.24 -6.08 -1.31
CA PHE A 180 19.23 -4.61 -1.31
C PHE A 180 20.61 -4.00 -1.22
N ASN A 181 21.55 -4.61 -0.48
CA ASN A 181 22.92 -4.09 -0.35
C ASN A 181 23.74 -4.17 -1.65
N LYS A 182 23.29 -4.95 -2.65
CA LYS A 182 24.01 -5.12 -3.92
C LYS A 182 23.66 -4.10 -5.00
N ARG A 183 22.64 -3.25 -4.80
CA ARG A 183 22.25 -2.26 -5.81
C ARG A 183 23.14 -1.04 -5.71
N LYS A 184 23.94 -0.79 -6.76
CA LYS A 184 24.59 0.52 -6.93
C LYS A 184 23.49 1.59 -7.00
N PRO A 185 23.64 2.74 -6.33
CA PRO A 185 22.69 3.83 -6.47
C PRO A 185 22.59 4.17 -7.95
N VAL A 186 21.37 4.09 -8.50
CA VAL A 186 21.09 4.64 -9.82
C VAL A 186 21.34 6.13 -9.65
N THR A 187 22.46 6.62 -10.17
CA THR A 187 22.72 8.05 -10.25
C THR A 187 21.55 8.62 -11.03
N ALA A 188 20.61 9.24 -10.33
CA ALA A 188 19.51 9.94 -10.95
C ALA A 188 20.17 10.95 -11.89
N GLN A 189 20.07 10.72 -13.20
CA GLN A 189 20.50 11.70 -14.18
C GLN A 189 19.80 12.99 -13.77
N ALA A 190 20.60 14.00 -13.43
CA ALA A 190 20.08 15.32 -13.08
C ALA A 190 19.07 15.69 -14.18
N PRO A 191 17.86 16.16 -13.84
CA PRO A 191 16.90 16.58 -14.85
C PRO A 191 17.63 17.50 -15.79
N ALA A 192 17.72 17.11 -17.06
CA ALA A 192 18.47 17.84 -18.09
C ALA A 192 18.12 19.31 -17.90
N SER A 193 19.10 20.09 -17.44
CA SER A 193 18.92 21.51 -17.20
C SER A 193 18.34 22.06 -18.49
N SER A 194 17.07 22.43 -18.45
CA SER A 194 16.39 23.09 -19.55
C SER A 194 17.24 24.29 -19.89
N GLY A 195 17.99 24.20 -20.99
CA GLY A 195 18.78 25.32 -21.47
C GLY A 195 17.82 26.49 -21.59
N SER A 196 18.02 27.52 -20.76
CA SER A 196 17.40 28.81 -21.01
C SER A 196 17.80 29.20 -22.43
N PRO A 197 16.84 29.46 -23.33
CA PRO A 197 17.19 30.14 -24.56
C PRO A 197 17.82 31.47 -24.14
N ALA A 198 19.07 31.68 -24.54
CA ALA A 198 19.69 33.00 -24.45
C ALA A 198 18.80 33.95 -25.23
N ILE A 199 18.20 34.92 -24.53
CA ILE A 199 17.61 36.11 -25.11
C ILE A 199 18.73 37.14 -25.21
#